data_AF-A0A857KXB8-F1
#
_entry.id   AF-A0A857KXB8-F1
#
_cell.length_a   1.000
_cell.length_b   1.000
_cell.length_c   1.000
_cell.angle_alpha   90.00
_cell.angle_beta   90.00
_cell.angle_gamma   90.00
#
_symmetry.space_group_name_H-M   'P 1'
#
loop_
_entity.id
_entity.type
_entity.pdbx_description
1 polymer ?
#
loop_
_entity_poly.entity_id
_entity_poly.type
_entity_poly.pdbx_seq_one_letter_code
_entity_poly.pdbx_strand_id
1 'polypeptide(L)'
;MNICKTVATGAMIAAGGVVLGIAAAPADAGVFPSNPVGVQQCSYATSVPSQECLNTPTYRVKTTTGAFAVQFRAAPSHCFKMIAHIIVDDKERGKEVLGAGESDGGYVMRLSPGIHKVGVRATGIPGGCNPGYLETWGGNLAIETDADAADGVG
;
A
#
# COMPACT_ATOMS: atom_id res chain seq x y z
N MET A 1 16.78 18.55 13.15
CA MET A 1 16.32 18.45 14.55
C MET A 1 16.39 16.98 14.90
N ASN A 2 17.42 16.59 15.65
CA ASN A 2 17.71 15.20 16.00
C ASN A 2 16.81 14.76 17.16
N ILE A 3 16.08 13.65 17.00
CA ILE A 3 15.57 12.89 18.13
C ILE A 3 15.89 11.42 17.88
N CYS A 4 17.07 11.02 18.38
CA CYS A 4 17.40 9.64 18.68
C CYS A 4 16.89 9.37 20.09
N LYS A 5 15.98 8.40 20.30
CA LYS A 5 15.53 7.97 21.63
C LYS A 5 15.88 6.50 21.88
N THR A 6 16.90 6.35 22.70
CA THR A 6 17.30 5.33 23.69
C THR A 6 16.48 4.03 23.84
N VAL A 7 17.19 2.92 23.61
CA VAL A 7 17.37 1.66 24.38
C VAL A 7 16.28 1.24 25.39
N ALA A 8 15.77 0.02 25.23
CA ALA A 8 15.18 -0.78 26.31
C ALA A 8 16.07 -1.99 26.63
N THR A 9 16.71 -1.93 27.80
CA THR A 9 17.44 -3.04 28.44
C THR A 9 16.42 -3.85 29.25
N GLY A 10 16.26 -5.14 28.96
CA GLY A 10 15.42 -6.07 29.73
C GLY A 10 16.22 -7.30 30.14
N ALA A 11 16.35 -7.52 31.44
CA ALA A 11 17.25 -8.46 32.11
C ALA A 11 16.83 -9.95 31.99
N MET A 12 17.82 -10.85 32.06
CA MET A 12 17.65 -12.31 32.21
C MET A 12 17.49 -12.72 33.68
N ILE A 13 16.51 -13.58 33.99
CA ILE A 13 16.54 -14.53 35.13
C ILE A 13 15.95 -15.88 34.69
N ALA A 14 16.63 -16.96 35.08
CA ALA A 14 16.49 -18.36 34.67
C ALA A 14 15.43 -19.19 35.43
N ALA A 15 14.89 -20.24 34.80
CA ALA A 15 14.82 -21.63 35.31
C ALA A 15 13.76 -22.49 34.56
N GLY A 16 14.18 -23.68 34.10
CA GLY A 16 13.36 -24.91 34.06
C GLY A 16 12.22 -25.04 33.03
N GLY A 17 12.49 -25.75 31.93
CA GLY A 17 11.46 -26.29 31.02
C GLY A 17 11.85 -26.13 29.56
N VAL A 18 12.12 -27.25 28.87
CA VAL A 18 12.28 -27.25 27.40
C VAL A 18 10.91 -26.99 26.78
N VAL A 19 10.53 -25.72 26.70
CA VAL A 19 9.54 -25.25 25.76
C VAL A 19 10.33 -24.94 24.49
N LEU A 20 10.03 -25.64 23.39
CA LEU A 20 10.45 -25.25 22.05
C LEU A 20 9.82 -23.89 21.76
N GLY A 21 10.47 -22.84 22.27
CA GLY A 21 10.12 -21.45 22.05
C GLY A 21 10.38 -21.16 20.60
N ILE A 22 9.32 -21.11 19.81
CA ILE A 22 9.34 -20.42 18.53
C ILE A 22 9.65 -18.98 18.92
N ALA A 23 10.90 -18.55 18.76
CA ALA A 23 11.28 -17.16 18.89
C ALA A 23 10.48 -16.42 17.83
N ALA A 24 9.35 -15.82 18.23
CA ALA A 24 8.67 -14.85 17.40
C ALA A 24 9.70 -13.74 17.17
N ALA A 25 10.25 -13.68 15.95
CA ALA A 25 11.07 -12.54 15.56
C ALA A 25 10.26 -11.27 15.88
N PRO A 26 10.89 -10.22 16.43
CA PRO A 26 10.18 -8.97 16.63
C PRO A 26 9.60 -8.56 15.28
N ALA A 27 8.32 -8.24 15.27
CA ALA A 27 7.73 -7.62 14.10
C ALA A 27 8.36 -6.24 13.94
N ASP A 28 8.78 -5.94 12.72
CA ASP A 28 9.46 -4.70 12.38
C ASP A 28 8.39 -3.67 12.02
N ALA A 29 8.33 -2.58 12.79
CA ALA A 29 7.63 -1.39 12.35
C ALA A 29 8.36 -0.84 11.12
N GLY A 30 7.61 -0.60 10.05
CA GLY A 30 8.17 -0.27 8.74
C GLY A 30 7.44 0.88 8.10
N VAL A 31 8.22 1.88 7.67
CA VAL A 31 7.74 3.00 6.84
C VAL A 31 8.28 2.83 5.42
N PHE A 32 7.37 2.76 4.46
CA PHE A 32 7.66 2.70 3.03
C PHE A 32 7.01 3.91 2.36
N PRO A 33 7.65 5.09 2.41
CA PRO A 33 6.99 6.36 2.14
C PRO A 33 6.76 6.64 0.64
N SER A 34 7.47 5.94 -0.24
CA SER A 34 7.37 6.17 -1.68
C SER A 34 7.71 4.91 -2.47
N ASN A 35 6.66 4.19 -2.88
CA ASN A 35 6.76 3.01 -3.72
C ASN A 35 6.06 3.32 -5.06
N PRO A 36 6.83 3.62 -6.12
CA PRO A 36 6.25 3.88 -7.44
C PRO A 36 5.45 2.68 -7.92
N VAL A 37 4.20 2.93 -8.29
CA VAL A 37 3.34 1.92 -8.92
C VAL A 37 2.65 2.53 -10.11
N GLY A 38 2.50 1.73 -11.15
CA GLY A 38 1.89 2.19 -12.39
C GLY A 38 1.99 1.13 -13.46
N VAL A 39 1.28 1.41 -14.54
CA VAL A 39 1.11 0.50 -15.67
C VAL A 39 1.38 1.30 -16.92
N GLN A 40 2.39 0.88 -17.69
CA GLN A 40 2.75 1.55 -18.95
C GLN A 40 1.80 1.19 -20.09
N GLN A 41 1.14 0.03 -19.99
CA GLN A 41 0.14 -0.41 -20.96
C GLN A 41 -0.91 -1.26 -20.23
N CYS A 42 -2.14 -0.77 -20.19
CA CYS A 42 -3.25 -1.48 -19.59
C CYS A 42 -3.65 -2.71 -20.41
N SER A 43 -3.83 -3.82 -19.71
CA SER A 43 -4.54 -4.99 -20.18
C SER A 43 -6.03 -4.81 -19.92
N TYR A 44 -6.82 -5.30 -20.86
CA TYR A 44 -8.27 -5.24 -20.82
C TYR A 44 -8.85 -6.66 -20.87
N ALA A 45 -10.09 -6.83 -20.40
CA ALA A 45 -10.78 -8.12 -20.47
C ALA A 45 -11.07 -8.55 -21.92
N THR A 46 -11.15 -7.59 -22.82
CA THR A 46 -11.39 -7.77 -24.26
C THR A 46 -10.20 -7.23 -25.05
N SER A 47 -10.18 -7.45 -26.37
CA SER A 47 -9.20 -6.81 -27.26
C SER A 47 -9.49 -5.33 -27.51
N VAL A 48 -10.54 -4.76 -26.90
CA VAL A 48 -10.96 -3.37 -27.09
C VAL A 48 -10.51 -2.55 -25.88
N PRO A 49 -9.83 -1.41 -26.08
CA PRO A 49 -9.49 -0.50 -25.00
C PRO A 49 -10.71 -0.12 -24.16
N SER A 50 -10.56 -0.11 -22.84
CA SER A 50 -11.63 0.25 -21.90
C SER A 50 -11.11 1.18 -20.81
N GLN A 51 -12.00 1.65 -19.94
CA GLN A 51 -11.60 2.44 -18.77
C GLN A 51 -10.97 1.57 -17.67
N GLU A 52 -11.26 0.27 -17.64
CA GLU A 52 -10.76 -0.62 -16.60
C GLU A 52 -9.39 -1.17 -16.98
N CYS A 53 -8.39 -0.86 -16.16
CA CYS A 53 -7.05 -1.41 -16.30
C CYS A 53 -6.91 -2.65 -15.40
N LEU A 54 -6.77 -3.84 -15.98
CA LEU A 54 -6.74 -5.08 -15.20
C LEU A 54 -5.39 -5.35 -14.52
N ASN A 55 -4.31 -4.70 -14.97
CA ASN A 55 -3.02 -4.81 -14.32
C ASN A 55 -3.09 -4.24 -12.89
N THR A 56 -2.78 -5.09 -11.92
CA THR A 56 -2.68 -4.71 -10.52
C THR A 56 -1.23 -4.87 -10.06
N PRO A 57 -0.35 -3.86 -10.28
CA PRO A 57 0.98 -3.88 -9.69
C PRO A 57 0.86 -4.01 -8.17
N THR A 58 1.72 -4.84 -7.57
CA THR A 58 1.71 -5.10 -6.13
C THR A 58 3.08 -4.87 -5.51
N TYR A 59 3.08 -4.35 -4.29
CA TYR A 59 4.22 -4.25 -3.39
C TYR A 59 4.07 -5.30 -2.28
N ARG A 60 5.16 -6.01 -1.98
CA ARG A 60 5.18 -7.04 -0.94
C ARG A 60 5.77 -6.47 0.34
N VAL A 61 4.99 -6.50 1.40
CA VAL A 61 5.40 -6.07 2.74
C VAL A 61 5.61 -7.32 3.58
N LYS A 62 6.80 -7.45 4.17
CA LYS A 62 7.16 -8.64 4.95
C LYS A 62 6.98 -8.38 6.43
N THR A 63 6.53 -9.42 7.14
CA THR A 63 6.60 -9.55 8.60
C THR A 63 5.96 -8.39 9.38
N THR A 64 4.62 -8.40 9.47
CA THR A 64 3.88 -7.43 10.29
C THR A 64 3.15 -8.10 11.45
N THR A 65 2.88 -7.38 12.54
CA THR A 65 1.96 -7.77 13.64
C THR A 65 0.49 -7.65 13.25
N GLY A 66 0.20 -6.98 12.14
CA GLY A 66 -1.15 -6.86 11.59
C GLY A 66 -1.70 -5.44 11.50
N ALA A 67 -1.07 -4.42 12.06
CA ALA A 67 -1.50 -3.04 11.80
C ALA A 67 -0.92 -2.53 10.48
N PHE A 68 -1.75 -1.84 9.68
CA PHE A 68 -1.39 -1.33 8.36
C PHE A 68 -2.04 0.03 8.12
N ALA A 69 -1.28 0.96 7.55
CA ALA A 69 -1.80 2.14 6.90
C ALA A 69 -1.28 2.19 5.45
N VAL A 70 -2.17 2.49 4.51
CA VAL A 70 -1.83 2.58 3.08
C VAL A 70 -2.45 3.84 2.51
N GLN A 71 -1.68 4.61 1.75
CA GLN A 71 -2.16 5.75 0.98
C GLN A 71 -1.61 5.66 -0.42
N PHE A 72 -2.45 5.91 -1.42
CA PHE A 72 -2.00 6.11 -2.78
C PHE A 72 -2.15 7.57 -3.19
N ARG A 73 -1.12 8.08 -3.86
CA ARG A 73 -1.11 9.38 -4.50
C ARG A 73 -0.93 9.26 -6.00
N ALA A 74 -1.87 9.79 -6.76
CA ALA A 74 -1.80 9.82 -8.22
C ALA A 74 -0.59 10.62 -8.71
N ALA A 75 -0.01 10.24 -9.85
CA ALA A 75 1.11 10.98 -10.41
C ALA A 75 0.69 12.43 -10.76
N PRO A 76 1.53 13.43 -10.44
CA PRO A 76 1.22 14.84 -10.75
C PRO A 76 1.25 15.13 -12.26
N SER A 77 1.79 14.22 -13.07
CA SER A 77 1.82 14.32 -14.52
C SER A 77 0.55 13.83 -15.21
N HIS A 78 -0.46 13.35 -14.46
CA HIS A 78 -1.74 12.96 -15.05
C HIS A 78 -2.45 14.18 -15.65
N CYS A 79 -3.14 13.96 -16.76
CA CYS A 79 -4.02 14.96 -17.41
C CYS A 79 -5.47 14.46 -17.48
N PHE A 80 -5.81 13.43 -16.71
CA PHE A 80 -7.13 12.83 -16.58
C PHE A 80 -7.44 12.55 -15.11
N LYS A 81 -8.68 12.19 -14.81
CA LYS A 81 -9.07 11.64 -13.50
C LYS A 81 -9.19 10.13 -13.56
N MET A 82 -8.94 9.46 -12.44
CA MET A 82 -9.12 8.02 -12.31
C MET A 82 -9.73 7.67 -10.96
N ILE A 83 -10.33 6.48 -10.87
CA ILE A 83 -10.68 5.83 -9.62
C ILE A 83 -9.51 4.92 -9.27
N ALA A 84 -8.82 5.22 -8.17
CA ALA A 84 -7.79 4.33 -7.63
C ALA A 84 -8.45 3.33 -6.68
N HIS A 85 -8.21 2.04 -6.88
CA HIS A 85 -8.71 0.95 -6.04
C HIS A 85 -7.53 0.38 -5.24
N ILE A 86 -7.57 0.51 -3.91
CA ILE A 86 -6.58 -0.10 -3.03
C ILE A 86 -6.95 -1.57 -2.78
N ILE A 87 -6.03 -2.46 -3.09
CA ILE A 87 -6.20 -3.90 -2.97
C ILE A 87 -5.17 -4.43 -1.99
N VAL A 88 -5.61 -5.11 -0.92
CA VAL A 88 -4.73 -5.76 0.05
C VAL A 88 -5.10 -7.22 0.15
N ASP A 89 -4.13 -8.10 -0.09
CA ASP A 89 -4.31 -9.56 -0.17
C ASP A 89 -5.51 -9.96 -1.05
N ASP A 90 -5.53 -9.39 -2.25
CA ASP A 90 -6.53 -9.65 -3.28
C ASP A 90 -7.96 -9.19 -2.89
N LYS A 91 -8.10 -8.38 -1.83
CA LYS A 91 -9.37 -7.75 -1.40
C LYS A 91 -9.32 -6.23 -1.56
N GLU A 92 -10.33 -5.66 -2.21
CA GLU A 92 -10.50 -4.20 -2.26
C GLU A 92 -10.77 -3.66 -0.84
N ARG A 93 -10.00 -2.65 -0.44
CA ARG A 93 -10.12 -2.00 0.88
C ARG A 93 -10.82 -0.65 0.79
N GLY A 94 -10.66 0.03 -0.35
CA GLY A 94 -11.26 1.31 -0.61
C GLY A 94 -10.97 1.76 -2.03
N LYS A 95 -11.67 2.82 -2.44
CA LYS A 95 -11.44 3.49 -3.72
C LYS A 95 -11.78 4.97 -3.61
N GLU A 96 -11.11 5.79 -4.41
CA GLU A 96 -11.34 7.23 -4.47
C GLU A 96 -11.10 7.77 -5.88
N VAL A 97 -11.82 8.84 -6.24
CA VAL A 97 -11.58 9.60 -7.48
C VAL A 97 -10.41 10.55 -7.27
N LEU A 98 -9.37 10.39 -8.07
CA LEU A 98 -8.14 11.18 -8.02
C LEU A 98 -7.90 11.90 -9.35
N GLY A 99 -7.62 13.18 -9.25
CA GLY A 99 -6.93 13.97 -10.25
C GLY A 99 -5.41 13.95 -10.07
N ALA A 100 -4.72 14.75 -10.87
CA ALA A 100 -3.27 14.83 -10.87
C ALA A 100 -2.72 15.23 -9.50
N GLY A 101 -1.88 14.37 -8.91
CA GLY A 101 -1.22 14.64 -7.64
C GLY A 101 -2.13 14.57 -6.40
N GLU A 102 -3.38 14.14 -6.54
CA GLU A 102 -4.31 13.95 -5.41
C GLU A 102 -4.05 12.60 -4.72
N SER A 103 -4.35 12.54 -3.42
CA SER A 103 -4.26 11.33 -2.59
C SER A 103 -5.64 10.79 -2.26
N ASP A 104 -5.75 9.47 -2.05
CA ASP A 104 -6.99 8.76 -1.69
C ASP A 104 -7.44 8.93 -0.23
N GLY A 105 -6.76 9.79 0.54
CA GLY A 105 -7.04 10.02 1.95
C GLY A 105 -6.50 8.96 2.91
N GLY A 106 -5.97 7.85 2.39
CA GLY A 106 -5.38 6.77 3.17
C GLY A 106 -6.39 5.83 3.86
N TYR A 107 -5.94 4.61 4.13
CA TYR A 107 -6.73 3.53 4.73
C TYR A 107 -5.95 2.85 5.83
N VAL A 108 -6.49 2.89 7.06
CA VAL A 108 -5.95 2.14 8.21
C VAL A 108 -6.72 0.83 8.36
N MET A 109 -6.01 -0.26 8.60
CA MET A 109 -6.60 -1.59 8.69
C MET A 109 -5.83 -2.52 9.63
N ARG A 110 -6.54 -3.57 10.08
CA ARG A 110 -5.92 -4.71 10.75
C ARG A 110 -5.97 -5.95 9.87
N LEU A 111 -4.84 -6.65 9.79
CA LEU A 111 -4.59 -7.88 9.05
C LEU A 111 -4.09 -8.96 10.03
N SER A 112 -4.14 -10.22 9.61
CA SER A 112 -3.45 -11.29 10.34
C SER A 112 -1.94 -11.06 10.26
N PRO A 113 -1.16 -11.34 11.32
CA PRO A 113 0.29 -11.25 11.24
C PRO A 113 0.87 -12.05 10.06
N GLY A 114 1.85 -11.49 9.34
CA GLY A 114 2.49 -12.18 8.24
C GLY A 114 2.98 -11.29 7.11
N ILE A 115 2.98 -11.85 5.89
CA ILE A 115 3.38 -11.18 4.66
C ILE A 115 2.13 -10.77 3.90
N HIS A 116 2.10 -9.52 3.44
CA HIS A 116 0.95 -8.96 2.74
C HIS A 116 1.34 -8.42 1.36
N LYS A 117 0.38 -8.45 0.44
CA LYS A 117 0.48 -7.80 -0.88
C LYS A 117 -0.42 -6.58 -0.88
N VAL A 118 0.16 -5.41 -1.17
CA VAL A 118 -0.59 -4.15 -1.37
C VAL A 118 -0.51 -3.80 -2.85
N GLY A 119 -1.65 -3.59 -3.50
CA GLY A 119 -1.73 -3.24 -4.90
C GLY A 119 -2.68 -2.08 -5.15
N VAL A 120 -2.53 -1.49 -6.32
CA VAL A 120 -3.43 -0.48 -6.84
C VAL A 120 -3.93 -0.93 -8.19
N ARG A 121 -5.23 -0.81 -8.41
CA ARG A 121 -5.86 -0.94 -9.72
C ARG A 121 -6.51 0.40 -10.08
N ALA A 122 -6.54 0.74 -11.35
CA ALA A 122 -7.12 2.00 -11.80
C ALA A 122 -8.29 1.78 -12.77
N THR A 123 -9.33 2.59 -12.59
CA THR A 123 -10.39 2.78 -13.59
C THR A 123 -10.33 4.22 -14.07
N GLY A 124 -10.14 4.47 -15.37
CA GLY A 124 -10.09 5.84 -15.89
C GLY A 124 -11.48 6.50 -15.89
N ILE A 125 -11.48 7.82 -15.88
CA ILE A 125 -12.68 8.64 -16.06
C ILE A 125 -12.49 9.44 -17.34
N PRO A 126 -13.42 9.37 -18.32
CA PRO A 126 -13.34 10.17 -19.54
C PRO A 126 -13.17 11.66 -19.24
N GLY A 127 -12.28 12.31 -19.96
CA GLY A 127 -11.98 13.74 -19.78
C GLY A 127 -10.48 14.04 -19.79
N GLY A 128 -10.16 15.30 -20.08
CA GLY A 128 -8.78 15.72 -20.28
C GLY A 128 -8.12 14.93 -21.41
N CYS A 129 -7.01 14.25 -21.12
CA CYS A 129 -6.32 13.40 -22.11
C CYS A 129 -6.80 11.94 -22.15
N ASN A 130 -7.84 11.57 -21.39
CA ASN A 130 -8.50 10.26 -21.52
C ASN A 130 -9.67 10.38 -22.54
N PRO A 131 -9.52 9.85 -23.76
CA PRO A 131 -10.53 10.00 -24.83
C PRO A 131 -11.69 9.00 -24.73
N GLY A 132 -11.77 8.23 -23.63
CA GLY A 132 -12.76 7.15 -23.48
C GLY A 132 -12.17 5.80 -23.08
N TYR A 133 -10.85 5.69 -22.92
CA TYR A 133 -10.15 4.51 -22.40
C TYR A 133 -8.92 4.91 -21.59
N LEU A 134 -8.48 4.03 -20.69
CA LEU A 134 -7.29 4.23 -19.86
C LEU A 134 -6.12 3.41 -20.41
N GLU A 135 -5.16 4.08 -21.04
CA GLU A 135 -3.98 3.41 -21.63
C GLU A 135 -2.88 3.14 -20.61
N THR A 136 -2.60 4.12 -19.76
CA THR A 136 -1.51 4.10 -18.78
C THR A 136 -1.92 4.90 -17.55
N TRP A 137 -1.36 4.55 -16.40
CA TRP A 137 -1.51 5.29 -15.16
C TRP A 137 -0.31 5.06 -14.25
N GLY A 138 -0.21 5.87 -13.20
CA GLY A 138 0.83 5.70 -12.19
C GLY A 138 0.66 6.61 -11.00
N GLY A 139 1.49 6.41 -10.00
CA GLY A 139 1.52 7.17 -8.76
C GLY A 139 2.48 6.56 -7.77
N ASN A 140 2.33 6.89 -6.50
CA ASN A 140 3.14 6.36 -5.42
C ASN A 140 2.25 5.79 -4.31
N LEU A 141 2.63 4.61 -3.83
CA LEU A 141 2.09 4.01 -2.62
C LEU A 141 2.98 4.40 -1.43
N ALA A 142 2.36 4.91 -0.38
CA ALA A 142 2.94 5.02 0.94
C ALA A 142 2.32 3.95 1.85
N ILE A 143 3.15 3.24 2.61
CA ILE A 143 2.73 2.12 3.45
C ILE A 143 3.43 2.24 4.80
N GLU A 144 2.68 2.08 5.88
CA GLU A 144 3.21 1.99 7.24
C GLU A 144 2.67 0.74 7.93
N THR A 145 3.48 0.12 8.79
CA THR A 145 3.12 -1.11 9.50
C THR A 145 3.31 -1.01 11.00
N ASP A 146 2.53 -1.80 11.73
CA ASP A 146 2.69 -2.00 13.17
C ASP A 146 2.59 -0.71 13.98
N ALA A 147 3.63 -0.37 14.76
CA ALA A 147 3.60 0.84 15.58
C ALA A 147 3.49 2.11 14.71
N ASP A 148 4.08 2.12 13.52
CA ASP A 148 4.05 3.27 12.62
C ASP A 148 2.65 3.45 12.01
N ALA A 149 1.91 2.37 11.79
CA ALA A 149 0.57 2.42 11.21
C ALA A 149 -0.50 3.05 12.12
N ALA A 150 -0.21 3.26 13.41
CA ALA A 150 -1.21 3.71 14.39
C ALA A 150 -1.69 5.14 14.15
N ASP A 151 -0.86 5.98 13.52
CA ASP A 151 -1.14 7.39 13.29
C ASP A 151 -1.74 7.65 11.90
N GLY A 152 -1.84 6.62 11.04
CA GLY A 152 -2.14 6.75 9.63
C GLY A 152 -0.94 7.26 8.83
N VAL A 153 -0.97 7.06 7.51
CA VAL A 153 0.15 7.47 6.65
C VAL A 153 0.38 8.98 6.77
N GLY A 154 1.57 9.35 7.27
CA GLY A 154 1.98 10.73 7.57
C GLY A 154 2.18 11.64 6.37
#